data_AF-A0A2V9VGX6-F1
#
_entry.id   AF-A0A2V9VGX6-F1
#
_cell.length_a   1.000
_cell.length_b   1.000
_cell.length_c   1.000
_cell.angle_alpha   90.00
_cell.angle_beta   90.00
_cell.angle_gamma   90.00
#
_symmetry.space_group_name_H-M   'P 1'
#
loop_
_entity.id
_entity.type
_entity.pdbx_description
1 polymer ?
#
loop_
_entity_poly.entity_id
_entity_poly.type
_entity_poly.pdbx_seq_one_letter_code
_entity_poly.pdbx_strand_id
1 'polypeptide(L)'
;MDFSVSCHARTWFGEKLRNATTLASSIAVLACLLAIFATTPALAQSPSFPDFSSNANLTTNGNAVVPTSNGAVNVLRLNPDAAYQAGSAWFNVKQGVASGFTTTFTFQITHSGFPADGLAFVIQNAPAPIEGPNTGGLAALGQAGGAIGYDGIPNSLAVEFDTYYNAGPDPNNDPNGNHVGVQSCGTNLNSADHHATYNDGQSSCNLGLNSNLFLPNENVNTLSDGN
;
A
#
# COMPACT_ATOMS: atom_id res chain seq x y z
N MET A 1 -5.09 31.77 -11.19
CA MET A 1 -5.80 32.66 -10.26
C MET A 1 -4.87 32.88 -9.09
N ASP A 2 -4.08 33.96 -9.14
CA ASP A 2 -3.11 34.31 -8.11
C ASP A 2 -3.80 35.07 -6.98
N PHE A 3 -3.63 34.59 -5.75
CA PHE A 3 -3.96 35.36 -4.55
C PHE A 3 -2.69 36.07 -4.08
N SER A 4 -2.62 37.38 -4.31
CA SER A 4 -1.60 38.27 -3.75
C SER A 4 -2.14 38.91 -2.48
N VAL A 5 -1.55 38.61 -1.32
CA VAL A 5 -1.83 39.33 -0.06
C VAL A 5 -0.81 40.46 0.08
N SER A 6 -1.25 41.71 -0.06
CA SER A 6 -0.43 42.89 0.22
C SER A 6 -0.78 43.42 1.61
N CYS A 7 0.19 43.38 2.53
CA CYS A 7 0.06 43.96 3.85
C CYS A 7 0.74 45.35 3.84
N HIS A 8 -0.05 46.43 3.88
CA HIS A 8 0.46 47.79 3.97
C HIS A 8 0.44 48.27 5.44
N ALA A 9 1.61 48.42 6.04
CA ALA A 9 1.74 49.09 7.34
C ALA A 9 1.86 50.60 7.12
N ARG A 10 0.81 51.37 7.47
CA ARG A 10 0.91 52.84 7.57
C ARG A 10 1.59 53.19 8.89
N THR A 11 2.72 53.86 8.83
CA THR A 11 3.43 54.34 10.02
C THR A 11 3.28 55.85 10.17
N TRP A 12 2.76 56.27 11.33
CA TRP A 12 2.69 57.67 11.75
C TRP A 12 3.81 57.86 12.78
N PHE A 13 4.89 58.56 12.42
CA PHE A 13 6.06 58.71 13.30
C PHE A 13 6.20 60.13 13.84
N GLY A 14 5.93 60.28 15.14
CA GLY A 14 6.53 61.32 15.97
C GLY A 14 7.96 60.94 16.34
N GLU A 15 8.85 61.94 16.44
CA GLU A 15 10.31 61.80 16.40
C GLU A 15 11.00 61.06 17.57
N LYS A 16 10.25 60.49 18.52
CA LYS A 16 10.81 59.87 19.74
C LYS A 16 11.14 58.37 19.65
N LEU A 17 10.97 57.73 18.49
CA LEU A 17 11.10 56.26 18.33
C LEU A 17 12.19 55.82 17.32
N ARG A 18 13.19 56.66 17.07
CA ARG A 18 14.23 56.40 16.06
C ARG A 18 15.19 55.24 16.41
N ASN A 19 15.24 54.79 17.68
CA ASN A 19 16.13 53.69 18.12
C ASN A 19 15.44 52.32 18.25
N ALA A 20 14.10 52.27 18.31
CA ALA A 20 13.36 51.00 18.41
C ALA A 20 13.00 50.41 17.04
N THR A 21 13.09 51.22 15.98
CA THR A 21 12.64 50.90 14.62
C THR A 21 13.66 50.12 13.80
N THR A 22 14.95 50.29 14.07
CA THR A 22 16.03 49.49 13.45
C THR A 22 16.10 48.06 14.00
N LEU A 23 15.83 47.86 15.30
CA LEU A 23 15.85 46.54 15.93
C LEU A 23 14.64 45.68 15.50
N ALA A 24 13.43 46.26 15.45
CA ALA A 24 12.21 45.55 15.07
C ALA A 24 12.21 45.09 13.59
N SER A 25 12.79 45.89 12.69
CA SER A 25 12.91 45.54 11.26
C SER A 25 13.90 44.38 11.02
N SER A 26 14.93 44.28 11.86
CA SER A 26 15.96 43.24 11.75
C SER A 26 15.47 41.87 12.23
N ILE A 27 14.57 41.84 13.23
CA ILE A 27 13.95 40.62 13.77
C ILE A 27 12.89 40.05 12.80
N ALA A 28 12.11 40.92 12.14
CA ALA A 28 11.08 40.49 11.20
C ALA A 28 11.66 39.87 9.91
N VAL A 29 12.77 40.40 9.40
CA VAL A 29 13.47 39.85 8.22
C VAL A 29 14.16 38.52 8.57
N LEU A 30 14.74 38.39 9.76
CA LEU A 30 15.35 37.14 10.22
C LEU A 30 14.29 36.05 10.50
N ALA A 31 13.12 36.40 11.04
CA ALA A 31 12.00 35.48 11.23
C ALA A 31 11.38 35.01 9.90
N CYS A 32 11.29 35.89 8.89
CA CYS A 32 10.87 35.49 7.54
C CYS A 32 11.92 34.59 6.85
N LEU A 33 13.22 34.87 7.03
CA LEU A 33 14.29 34.01 6.49
C LEU A 33 14.32 32.63 7.19
N LEU A 34 14.11 32.54 8.50
CA LEU A 34 13.97 31.25 9.20
C LEU A 34 12.70 30.48 8.80
N ALA A 35 11.60 31.17 8.50
CA ALA A 35 10.37 30.52 8.02
C ALA A 35 10.50 29.94 6.60
N ILE A 36 11.41 30.49 5.77
CA ILE A 36 11.69 29.96 4.42
C ILE A 36 12.58 28.71 4.47
N PHE A 37 13.36 28.50 5.53
CA PHE A 37 14.14 27.26 5.74
C PHE A 37 13.36 26.13 6.42
N ALA A 38 12.16 26.40 6.96
CA ALA A 38 11.36 25.41 7.69
C ALA A 38 10.44 24.54 6.81
N THR A 39 10.39 24.79 5.50
CA THR A 39 9.60 24.00 4.55
C THR A 39 10.50 23.29 3.54
N THR A 40 11.51 22.57 4.03
CA THR A 40 12.02 21.49 3.18
C THR A 40 10.87 20.51 3.00
N PRO A 41 10.38 20.25 1.77
CA PRO A 41 9.53 19.08 1.58
C PRO A 41 10.35 17.93 2.12
N ALA A 42 9.84 17.23 3.15
CA ALA A 42 10.39 15.96 3.53
C ALA A 42 10.40 15.15 2.24
N LEU A 43 11.59 14.89 1.68
CA LEU A 43 11.71 14.03 0.52
C LEU A 43 10.97 12.76 0.92
N ALA A 44 9.96 12.38 0.12
CA ALA A 44 9.17 11.19 0.39
C ALA A 44 10.17 10.06 0.61
N GLN A 45 10.27 9.58 1.86
CA GLN A 45 11.21 8.53 2.19
C GLN A 45 10.72 7.32 1.41
N SER A 46 11.48 6.91 0.39
CA SER A 46 11.17 5.69 -0.32
C SER A 46 11.24 4.52 0.66
N PRO A 47 10.26 3.61 0.67
CA PRO A 47 10.33 2.40 1.48
C PRO A 47 11.64 1.67 1.21
N SER A 48 12.41 1.39 2.27
CA SER A 48 13.64 0.61 2.17
C SER A 48 13.78 -0.24 3.43
N PHE A 49 13.64 -1.56 3.24
CA PHE A 49 13.69 -2.57 4.28
C PHE A 49 14.72 -3.62 3.87
N PRO A 50 16.04 -3.38 4.08
CA PRO A 50 17.07 -4.36 3.78
C PRO A 50 16.95 -5.60 4.67
N ASP A 51 16.38 -5.43 5.86
CA ASP A 51 15.83 -6.48 6.70
C ASP A 51 14.58 -5.95 7.41
N PHE A 52 13.94 -6.82 8.19
CA PHE A 52 12.79 -6.46 9.03
C PHE A 52 13.14 -6.54 10.52
N SER A 53 14.34 -6.12 10.92
CA SER A 53 14.76 -6.04 12.33
C SER A 53 14.04 -4.95 13.11
N SER A 54 13.39 -4.01 12.41
CA SER A 54 12.61 -2.90 12.95
C SER A 54 11.25 -2.80 12.26
N ASN A 55 10.25 -2.34 13.00
CA ASN A 55 8.92 -1.99 12.48
C ASN A 55 8.76 -0.49 12.18
N ALA A 56 9.86 0.26 12.15
CA ALA A 56 9.84 1.69 11.86
C ALA A 56 9.15 1.94 10.51
N ASN A 57 8.21 2.89 10.51
CA ASN A 57 7.37 3.24 9.37
C ASN A 57 6.51 2.10 8.80
N LEU A 58 6.31 1.00 9.55
CA LEU A 58 5.41 -0.10 9.20
C LEU A 58 4.25 -0.18 10.19
N THR A 59 3.04 -0.30 9.66
CA THR A 59 1.83 -0.60 10.44
C THR A 59 1.33 -1.98 10.03
N THR A 60 1.31 -2.92 10.97
CA THR A 60 0.79 -4.27 10.76
C THR A 60 -0.65 -4.42 11.24
N ASN A 61 -1.46 -5.19 10.51
CA ASN A 61 -2.82 -5.55 10.87
C ASN A 61 -3.03 -7.07 10.84
N GLY A 62 -4.08 -7.53 11.51
CA GLY A 62 -4.43 -8.95 11.55
C GLY A 62 -3.30 -9.80 12.14
N ASN A 63 -2.90 -10.83 11.41
CA ASN A 63 -1.89 -11.79 11.84
C ASN A 63 -0.44 -11.37 11.52
N ALA A 64 -0.22 -10.22 10.88
CA ALA A 64 1.11 -9.79 10.47
C ALA A 64 1.99 -9.43 11.69
N VAL A 65 3.22 -9.96 11.71
CA VAL A 65 4.19 -9.76 12.81
C VAL A 65 5.55 -9.35 12.26
N VAL A 66 6.12 -8.28 12.85
CA VAL A 66 7.47 -7.78 12.59
C VAL A 66 8.05 -7.13 13.86
N PRO A 67 9.32 -7.39 14.22
CA PRO A 67 10.25 -8.36 13.64
C PRO A 67 9.85 -9.82 13.93
N THR A 68 10.11 -10.74 12.99
CA THR A 68 10.04 -12.19 13.21
C THR A 68 11.33 -12.85 12.71
N SER A 69 12.00 -13.67 13.51
CA SER A 69 13.16 -14.44 13.02
C SER A 69 12.71 -15.71 12.30
N ASN A 70 13.26 -15.97 11.11
CA ASN A 70 13.09 -17.25 10.39
C ASN A 70 14.26 -18.23 10.62
N GLY A 71 15.13 -17.93 11.59
CA GLY A 71 16.35 -18.70 11.88
C GLY A 71 17.61 -18.20 11.18
N ALA A 72 17.48 -17.36 10.14
CA ALA A 72 18.62 -16.75 9.44
C ALA A 72 18.60 -15.21 9.51
N VAL A 73 17.43 -14.61 9.28
CA VAL A 73 17.23 -13.16 9.23
C VAL A 73 15.92 -12.76 9.91
N ASN A 74 15.77 -11.46 10.20
CA ASN A 74 14.49 -10.90 10.60
C ASN A 74 13.63 -10.62 9.37
N VAL A 75 12.42 -11.15 9.36
CA VAL A 75 11.42 -11.04 8.30
C VAL A 75 10.14 -10.38 8.83
N LEU A 76 9.40 -9.75 7.92
CA LEU A 76 7.97 -9.51 8.11
C LEU A 76 7.24 -10.79 7.74
N ARG A 77 6.49 -11.36 8.68
CA ARG A 77 5.63 -12.51 8.43
C ARG A 77 4.19 -12.04 8.39
N LEU A 78 3.53 -12.19 7.24
CA LEU A 78 2.12 -11.79 7.08
C LEU A 78 1.16 -12.75 7.78
N ASN A 79 1.36 -14.05 7.60
CA ASN A 79 0.51 -15.10 8.19
C ASN A 79 1.36 -16.21 8.83
N PRO A 80 0.91 -16.82 9.94
CA PRO A 80 1.42 -18.12 10.36
C PRO A 80 0.92 -19.23 9.41
N ASP A 81 1.57 -20.39 9.43
CA ASP A 81 1.12 -21.59 8.73
C ASP A 81 -0.09 -22.21 9.44
N ALA A 82 -1.25 -21.59 9.25
CA ALA A 82 -2.54 -21.98 9.82
C ALA A 82 -3.68 -21.59 8.87
N ALA A 83 -4.83 -22.27 9.00
CA ALA A 83 -6.00 -21.99 8.15
C ALA A 83 -6.66 -20.63 8.48
N TYR A 84 -7.25 -20.00 7.48
CA TYR A 84 -8.06 -18.76 7.62
C TYR A 84 -7.33 -17.58 8.28
N GLN A 85 -6.09 -17.31 7.87
CA GLN A 85 -5.30 -16.20 8.37
C GLN A 85 -5.32 -15.03 7.37
N ALA A 86 -5.27 -13.81 7.89
CA ALA A 86 -5.11 -12.60 7.09
C ALA A 86 -4.23 -11.59 7.83
N GLY A 87 -3.25 -11.04 7.13
CA GLY A 87 -2.35 -10.02 7.67
C GLY A 87 -1.93 -9.06 6.58
N SER A 88 -1.82 -7.79 6.94
CA SER A 88 -1.31 -6.73 6.07
C SER A 88 -0.22 -5.93 6.79
N ALA A 89 0.68 -5.35 6.01
CA ALA A 89 1.69 -4.42 6.52
C ALA A 89 1.80 -3.22 5.58
N TRP A 90 1.52 -2.03 6.11
CA TRP A 90 1.52 -0.79 5.35
C TRP A 90 2.71 0.06 5.70
N PHE A 91 3.41 0.55 4.68
CA PHE A 91 4.32 1.66 4.86
C PHE A 91 3.53 2.92 5.23
N ASN A 92 3.77 3.46 6.42
CA ASN A 92 2.90 4.47 7.02
C ASN A 92 3.23 5.92 6.63
N VAL A 93 4.16 6.10 5.69
CA VAL A 93 4.49 7.39 5.07
C VAL A 93 3.96 7.41 3.64
N LYS A 94 3.03 8.33 3.34
CA LYS A 94 2.42 8.46 2.01
C LYS A 94 3.46 8.67 0.90
N GLN A 95 3.30 7.92 -0.18
CA GLN A 95 4.16 8.00 -1.37
C GLN A 95 3.38 8.57 -2.55
N GLY A 96 4.00 9.49 -3.30
CA GLY A 96 3.46 9.95 -4.57
C GLY A 96 3.79 8.97 -5.68
N VAL A 97 2.78 8.42 -6.35
CA VAL A 97 2.93 7.40 -7.41
C VAL A 97 2.52 7.88 -8.80
N ALA A 98 2.05 9.13 -8.94
CA ALA A 98 1.54 9.69 -10.19
C ALA A 98 2.61 9.79 -11.29
N SER A 99 3.88 9.93 -10.91
CA SER A 99 5.01 9.95 -11.85
C SER A 99 5.56 8.55 -12.17
N GLY A 100 4.84 7.50 -11.77
CA GLY A 100 5.32 6.12 -11.75
C GLY A 100 6.14 5.82 -10.50
N PHE A 101 6.43 4.53 -10.30
CA PHE A 101 7.27 4.05 -9.21
C PHE A 101 8.02 2.79 -9.65
N THR A 102 9.03 2.40 -8.88
CA THR A 102 9.70 1.12 -8.99
C THR A 102 9.82 0.53 -7.61
N THR A 103 9.56 -0.77 -7.49
CA THR A 103 9.74 -1.51 -6.26
C THR A 103 10.44 -2.83 -6.54
N THR A 104 11.18 -3.32 -5.56
CA THR A 104 11.78 -4.64 -5.60
C THR A 104 11.66 -5.21 -4.19
N PHE A 105 11.15 -6.42 -4.10
CA PHE A 105 11.02 -7.14 -2.84
C PHE A 105 11.34 -8.61 -3.09
N THR A 106 11.77 -9.28 -2.04
CA THR A 106 11.94 -10.73 -2.00
C THR A 106 10.95 -11.28 -1.01
N PHE A 107 10.29 -12.36 -1.37
CA PHE A 107 9.35 -13.05 -0.50
C PHE A 107 9.63 -14.54 -0.52
N GLN A 108 9.10 -15.24 0.48
CA GLN A 108 9.15 -16.68 0.57
C GLN A 108 7.79 -17.15 1.08
N ILE A 109 7.19 -18.11 0.37
CA ILE A 109 6.01 -18.84 0.83
C ILE A 109 6.49 -20.21 1.31
N THR A 110 6.20 -20.53 2.56
CA THR A 110 6.49 -21.83 3.18
C THR A 110 5.21 -22.38 3.77
N HIS A 111 4.96 -23.67 3.59
CA HIS A 111 3.79 -24.36 4.12
C HIS A 111 4.18 -25.77 4.59
N SER A 112 3.40 -26.34 5.50
CA SER A 112 3.50 -27.76 5.89
C SER A 112 2.55 -28.67 5.10
N GLY A 113 1.51 -28.11 4.46
CA GLY A 113 0.46 -28.86 3.74
C GLY A 113 0.41 -28.55 2.25
N PHE A 114 -0.70 -27.98 1.78
CA PHE A 114 -0.81 -27.39 0.44
C PHE A 114 -0.58 -25.87 0.55
N PRO A 115 0.19 -25.25 -0.37
CA PRO A 115 0.36 -23.80 -0.35
C PRO A 115 -0.97 -23.13 -0.69
N ALA A 116 -1.41 -22.22 0.17
CA ALA A 116 -2.55 -21.35 -0.07
C ALA A 116 -2.50 -20.14 0.88
N ASP A 117 -3.16 -19.03 0.56
CA ASP A 117 -3.77 -18.72 -0.74
C ASP A 117 -2.80 -17.92 -1.62
N GLY A 118 -2.10 -16.94 -1.05
CA GLY A 118 -1.09 -16.17 -1.79
C GLY A 118 -0.58 -14.96 -1.01
N LEU A 119 0.02 -14.01 -1.74
CA LEU A 119 0.37 -12.68 -1.21
C LEU A 119 0.05 -11.61 -2.26
N ALA A 120 -0.21 -10.37 -1.83
CA ALA A 120 -0.31 -9.23 -2.73
C ALA A 120 0.60 -8.07 -2.32
N PHE A 121 1.26 -7.45 -3.31
CA PHE A 121 1.81 -6.11 -3.17
C PHE A 121 0.70 -5.11 -3.52
N VAL A 122 0.37 -4.21 -2.59
CA VAL A 122 -0.79 -3.31 -2.75
C VAL A 122 -0.38 -1.86 -2.62
N ILE A 123 -0.89 -1.03 -3.53
CA ILE A 123 -0.92 0.43 -3.43
C ILE A 123 -2.36 0.83 -3.17
N GLN A 124 -2.61 1.61 -2.12
CA GLN A 124 -3.97 2.05 -1.80
C GLN A 124 -4.00 3.46 -1.24
N ASN A 125 -5.13 4.12 -1.46
CA ASN A 125 -5.53 5.33 -0.75
C ASN A 125 -7.02 5.24 -0.38
N ALA A 126 -7.37 4.11 0.26
CA ALA A 126 -8.68 3.85 0.81
C ALA A 126 -8.96 4.79 1.99
N PRO A 127 -10.12 5.47 2.04
CA PRO A 127 -10.50 6.27 3.20
C PRO A 127 -10.74 5.36 4.41
N ALA A 128 -10.48 5.87 5.61
CA ALA A 128 -10.88 5.21 6.85
C ALA A 128 -11.98 6.04 7.54
N PRO A 129 -13.03 5.40 8.13
CA PRO A 129 -13.38 3.98 8.01
C PRO A 129 -14.07 3.66 6.68
N ILE A 130 -13.98 2.41 6.24
CA ILE A 130 -14.88 1.82 5.23
C ILE A 130 -15.82 0.86 5.94
N GLU A 131 -17.06 0.79 5.47
CA GLU A 131 -18.09 -0.11 6.00
C GLU A 131 -17.83 -1.55 5.54
N GLY A 132 -18.14 -2.53 6.40
CA GLY A 132 -18.03 -3.96 6.08
C GLY A 132 -16.84 -4.67 6.74
N PRO A 133 -16.46 -5.88 6.27
CA PRO A 133 -15.36 -6.65 6.85
C PRO A 133 -13.98 -6.04 6.55
N ASN A 134 -13.92 -5.12 5.59
CA ASN A 134 -12.69 -4.49 5.14
C ASN A 134 -12.47 -3.16 5.85
N THR A 135 -11.20 -2.78 6.00
CA THR A 135 -10.77 -1.53 6.61
C THR A 135 -9.97 -0.67 5.63
N GLY A 136 -9.83 0.63 5.91
CA GLY A 136 -9.14 1.58 5.05
C GLY A 136 -7.95 2.25 5.73
N GLY A 137 -7.25 3.13 5.02
CA GLY A 137 -6.06 3.80 5.55
C GLY A 137 -4.99 2.80 6.01
N LEU A 138 -4.35 3.07 7.16
CA LEU A 138 -3.33 2.16 7.71
C LEU A 138 -3.90 0.90 8.36
N ALA A 139 -5.21 0.86 8.61
CA ALA A 139 -5.86 -0.32 9.16
C ALA A 139 -6.22 -1.34 8.07
N ALA A 140 -6.03 -1.01 6.79
CA ALA A 140 -6.61 -1.74 5.67
C ALA A 140 -6.22 -3.23 5.64
N LEU A 141 -7.24 -4.09 5.57
CA LEU A 141 -7.11 -5.54 5.52
C LEU A 141 -8.38 -6.08 4.84
N GLY A 142 -8.21 -6.73 3.69
CA GLY A 142 -9.26 -7.48 3.01
C GLY A 142 -9.48 -8.85 3.64
N GLN A 143 -10.36 -9.66 3.04
CA GLN A 143 -10.72 -10.97 3.56
C GLN A 143 -9.57 -11.99 3.42
N ALA A 144 -9.60 -13.04 4.26
CA ALA A 144 -8.72 -14.21 4.16
C ALA A 144 -9.13 -15.13 3.00
N GLY A 145 -8.33 -16.16 2.71
CA GLY A 145 -8.63 -17.09 1.61
C GLY A 145 -8.19 -16.52 0.27
N GLY A 146 -8.88 -16.91 -0.81
CA GLY A 146 -8.65 -16.39 -2.16
C GLY A 146 -8.77 -14.87 -2.29
N ALA A 147 -9.37 -14.16 -1.32
CA ALA A 147 -9.34 -12.70 -1.27
C ALA A 147 -7.92 -12.10 -1.04
N ILE A 148 -6.93 -12.94 -0.67
CA ILE A 148 -5.48 -12.63 -0.52
C ILE A 148 -5.22 -11.37 0.35
N GLY A 149 -6.16 -11.01 1.22
CA GLY A 149 -6.06 -9.87 2.12
C GLY A 149 -6.19 -8.50 1.47
N TYR A 150 -6.52 -8.41 0.17
CA TYR A 150 -6.74 -7.12 -0.51
C TYR A 150 -8.14 -6.94 -1.10
N ASP A 151 -8.90 -8.02 -1.32
CA ASP A 151 -10.27 -7.92 -1.84
C ASP A 151 -11.09 -6.94 -0.98
N GLY A 152 -11.78 -6.04 -1.66
CA GLY A 152 -12.63 -5.04 -1.07
C GLY A 152 -11.91 -3.85 -0.43
N ILE A 153 -10.58 -3.73 -0.56
CA ILE A 153 -9.89 -2.46 -0.28
C ILE A 153 -10.12 -1.51 -1.47
N PRO A 154 -10.88 -0.40 -1.32
CA PRO A 154 -11.17 0.48 -2.43
C PRO A 154 -9.99 1.38 -2.78
N ASN A 155 -10.05 2.01 -3.96
CA ASN A 155 -9.02 2.95 -4.40
C ASN A 155 -7.62 2.34 -4.30
N SER A 156 -7.50 1.12 -4.83
CA SER A 156 -6.31 0.29 -4.71
C SER A 156 -5.94 -0.38 -6.03
N LEU A 157 -4.66 -0.73 -6.12
CA LEU A 157 -4.09 -1.63 -7.12
C LEU A 157 -3.35 -2.72 -6.36
N ALA A 158 -3.64 -3.97 -6.68
CA ALA A 158 -2.98 -5.14 -6.14
C ALA A 158 -2.21 -5.85 -7.25
N VAL A 159 -0.99 -6.26 -6.95
CA VAL A 159 -0.25 -7.25 -7.72
C VAL A 159 -0.21 -8.51 -6.88
N GLU A 160 -1.00 -9.50 -7.27
CA GLU A 160 -1.15 -10.75 -6.53
C GLU A 160 -0.20 -11.84 -7.05
N PHE A 161 0.25 -12.67 -6.13
CA PHE A 161 1.00 -13.89 -6.36
C PHE A 161 0.17 -15.02 -5.75
N ASP A 162 -0.76 -15.53 -6.55
CA ASP A 162 -1.72 -16.55 -6.14
C ASP A 162 -1.10 -17.94 -6.31
N THR A 163 -1.33 -18.78 -5.31
CA THR A 163 -0.80 -20.15 -5.20
C THR A 163 -1.88 -21.21 -5.06
N TYR A 164 -3.15 -20.83 -5.17
CA TYR A 164 -4.29 -21.70 -5.05
C TYR A 164 -5.25 -21.54 -6.24
N TYR A 165 -6.09 -22.56 -6.48
CA TYR A 165 -7.12 -22.51 -7.51
C TYR A 165 -8.49 -22.36 -6.86
N ASN A 166 -9.02 -21.14 -6.86
CA ASN A 166 -10.36 -20.81 -6.41
C ASN A 166 -11.35 -20.85 -7.59
N ALA A 167 -11.97 -22.03 -7.79
CA ALA A 167 -12.91 -22.24 -8.89
C ALA A 167 -14.22 -21.46 -8.72
N GLY A 168 -14.56 -20.64 -9.72
CA GLY A 168 -15.84 -19.93 -9.82
C GLY A 168 -15.84 -18.52 -9.20
N PRO A 169 -16.99 -17.83 -9.22
CA PRO A 169 -17.11 -16.41 -8.85
C PRO A 169 -17.00 -16.15 -7.35
N ASP A 170 -16.80 -17.18 -6.54
CA ASP A 170 -16.54 -17.04 -5.12
C ASP A 170 -15.27 -17.84 -4.76
N PRO A 171 -14.11 -17.19 -4.52
CA PRO A 171 -13.86 -15.75 -4.62
C PRO A 171 -13.28 -15.23 -5.96
N ASN A 172 -12.65 -16.04 -6.83
CA ASN A 172 -11.62 -15.47 -7.74
C ASN A 172 -11.68 -15.77 -9.25
N ASN A 173 -12.54 -16.68 -9.75
CA ASN A 173 -12.52 -17.14 -11.14
C ASN A 173 -11.09 -17.41 -11.69
N ASP A 174 -10.28 -18.09 -10.90
CA ASP A 174 -8.85 -18.23 -11.21
C ASP A 174 -8.60 -18.93 -12.55
N PRO A 175 -7.54 -18.54 -13.27
CA PRO A 175 -7.17 -19.22 -14.51
C PRO A 175 -6.61 -20.64 -14.27
N ASN A 176 -5.93 -20.85 -13.14
CA ASN A 176 -5.27 -22.08 -12.71
C ASN A 176 -4.77 -21.93 -11.27
N GLY A 177 -4.09 -22.95 -10.75
CA GLY A 177 -3.61 -22.95 -9.36
C GLY A 177 -2.35 -22.15 -9.05
N ASN A 178 -1.70 -21.49 -10.02
CA ASN A 178 -0.61 -20.56 -9.73
C ASN A 178 -0.52 -19.50 -10.82
N HIS A 179 -0.70 -18.24 -10.44
CA HIS A 179 -0.65 -17.13 -11.39
C HIS A 179 -0.23 -15.82 -10.72
N VAL A 180 0.12 -14.84 -11.56
CA VAL A 180 0.35 -13.45 -11.13
C VAL A 180 -0.69 -12.58 -11.80
N GLY A 181 -1.45 -11.84 -11.00
CA GLY A 181 -2.51 -10.94 -11.43
C GLY A 181 -2.21 -9.48 -11.06
N VAL A 182 -2.77 -8.54 -11.85
CA VAL A 182 -2.79 -7.11 -11.54
C VAL A 182 -4.24 -6.67 -11.52
N GLN A 183 -4.73 -6.32 -10.33
CA GLN A 183 -6.16 -6.13 -10.05
C GLN A 183 -6.43 -4.72 -9.55
N SER A 184 -7.35 -4.02 -10.20
CA SER A 184 -7.84 -2.70 -9.76
C SER A 184 -9.22 -2.38 -10.34
N CYS A 185 -10.17 -2.10 -9.46
CA CYS A 185 -11.47 -1.52 -9.81
C CYS A 185 -11.50 0.01 -9.66
N GLY A 186 -10.36 0.68 -9.83
CA GLY A 186 -10.24 2.13 -9.67
C GLY A 186 -10.58 2.57 -8.25
N THR A 187 -11.51 3.52 -8.11
CA THR A 187 -11.97 4.00 -6.79
C THR A 187 -13.00 3.09 -6.11
N ASN A 188 -13.53 2.08 -6.81
CA ASN A 188 -14.46 1.11 -6.23
C ASN A 188 -13.72 0.11 -5.34
N LEU A 189 -14.48 -0.75 -4.65
CA LEU A 189 -13.95 -1.94 -3.97
C LEU A 189 -13.15 -2.76 -5.00
N ASN A 190 -11.89 -3.07 -4.69
CA ASN A 190 -11.10 -3.97 -5.52
C ASN A 190 -11.58 -5.42 -5.35
N SER A 191 -11.19 -6.31 -6.25
CA SER A 191 -11.61 -7.72 -6.19
C SER A 191 -10.48 -8.67 -6.59
N ALA A 192 -10.51 -9.87 -6.02
CA ALA A 192 -9.71 -11.01 -6.46
C ALA A 192 -10.38 -11.82 -7.59
N ASP A 193 -11.65 -11.52 -7.90
CA ASP A 193 -12.33 -12.10 -9.07
C ASP A 193 -11.72 -11.59 -10.38
N HIS A 194 -11.07 -12.50 -11.13
CA HIS A 194 -10.47 -12.27 -12.44
C HIS A 194 -11.47 -11.89 -13.54
N HIS A 195 -12.77 -12.08 -13.30
CA HIS A 195 -13.87 -11.63 -14.14
C HIS A 195 -14.62 -10.42 -13.57
N ALA A 196 -14.18 -9.88 -12.41
CA ALA A 196 -14.78 -8.67 -11.86
C ALA A 196 -14.75 -7.54 -12.88
N THR A 197 -15.83 -6.77 -12.87
CA THR A 197 -15.95 -5.55 -13.64
C THR A 197 -16.15 -4.35 -12.73
N TYR A 198 -15.88 -3.17 -13.25
CA TYR A 198 -16.35 -1.93 -12.65
C TYR A 198 -17.88 -1.95 -12.53
N ASN A 199 -18.44 -0.97 -11.80
CA ASN A 199 -19.90 -0.80 -11.64
C ASN A 199 -20.67 -0.61 -12.97
N ASP A 200 -19.98 -0.54 -14.11
CA ASP A 200 -20.55 -0.49 -15.45
C ASP A 200 -20.87 -1.88 -16.03
N GLY A 201 -20.41 -2.97 -15.40
CA GLY A 201 -20.62 -4.33 -15.88
C GLY A 201 -19.85 -4.68 -17.16
N GLN A 202 -18.88 -3.87 -17.58
CA GLN A 202 -18.21 -3.98 -18.87
C GLN A 202 -16.69 -3.85 -18.76
N SER A 203 -16.20 -2.87 -18.02
CA SER A 203 -14.77 -2.64 -17.85
C SER A 203 -14.23 -3.67 -16.86
N SER A 204 -13.21 -4.43 -17.22
CA SER A 204 -12.61 -5.42 -16.31
C SER A 204 -11.78 -4.75 -15.22
N CYS A 205 -11.85 -5.26 -13.99
CA CYS A 205 -10.91 -4.91 -12.91
C CYS A 205 -9.55 -5.59 -13.08
N ASN A 206 -9.47 -6.64 -13.88
CA ASN A 206 -8.24 -7.35 -14.19
C ASN A 206 -7.45 -6.58 -15.26
N LEU A 207 -6.37 -5.92 -14.82
CA LEU A 207 -5.50 -5.12 -15.68
C LEU A 207 -4.43 -5.96 -16.38
N GLY A 208 -4.13 -7.15 -15.87
CA GLY A 208 -3.11 -8.02 -16.43
C GLY A 208 -3.03 -9.35 -15.68
N LEU A 209 -2.84 -10.42 -16.44
CA LEU A 209 -2.80 -11.78 -15.91
C LEU A 209 -1.68 -12.58 -16.58
N ASN A 210 -0.86 -13.23 -15.78
CA ASN A 210 0.10 -14.22 -16.23
C ASN A 210 -0.12 -15.54 -15.49
N SER A 211 -0.78 -16.46 -16.16
CA SER A 211 -1.04 -17.82 -15.70
C SER A 211 -0.04 -18.85 -16.25
N ASN A 212 0.86 -18.45 -17.15
CA ASN A 212 1.88 -19.32 -17.75
C ASN A 212 3.21 -19.16 -17.02
N LEU A 213 3.20 -19.37 -15.70
CA LEU A 213 4.42 -19.35 -14.91
C LEU A 213 5.24 -20.59 -15.26
N PHE A 214 6.37 -20.39 -15.95
CA PHE A 214 7.26 -21.48 -16.34
C PHE A 214 7.73 -22.24 -15.10
N LEU A 215 7.28 -23.48 -14.95
CA LEU A 215 7.92 -24.43 -14.06
C LEU A 215 9.19 -24.92 -14.75
N PRO A 216 10.39 -24.78 -14.15
CA PRO A 216 11.63 -25.11 -14.83
C PRO A 216 11.74 -26.57 -15.27
N ASN A 217 10.89 -27.47 -14.76
CA ASN A 217 10.81 -28.87 -15.18
C ASN A 217 9.38 -29.42 -14.95
N GLU A 218 8.94 -30.28 -15.86
CA GLU A 218 7.79 -31.22 -15.79
C GLU A 218 6.44 -30.79 -16.37
N ASN A 219 5.96 -31.67 -17.25
CA ASN A 219 4.58 -31.98 -17.61
C ASN A 219 3.59 -31.74 -16.46
N VAL A 220 2.85 -30.62 -16.51
CA VAL A 220 1.79 -30.34 -15.53
C VAL A 220 0.55 -31.12 -15.93
N ASN A 221 0.43 -32.34 -15.39
CA ASN A 221 -0.87 -32.84 -15.03
C ASN A 221 -1.50 -31.81 -14.09
N THR A 222 -2.60 -31.22 -14.53
CA THR A 222 -3.52 -30.43 -13.72
C THR A 222 -3.68 -31.08 -12.35
N LEU A 223 -3.32 -30.37 -11.28
CA LEU A 223 -3.79 -30.70 -9.94
C LEU A 223 -5.28 -30.35 -9.90
N SER A 224 -6.09 -31.20 -10.53
CA SER A 224 -7.49 -31.38 -10.20
C SER A 224 -7.54 -32.58 -9.26
N ASP A 225 -7.88 -32.36 -8.01
CA ASP A 225 -8.24 -33.42 -7.10
C ASP A 225 -9.64 -33.93 -7.45
N GLY A 226 -9.68 -35.24 -7.74
CA GLY A 226 -10.91 -36.00 -7.67
C GLY A 226 -11.31 -36.20 -6.21
N ASN A 227 -12.62 -36.01 -5.97
CA ASN A 227 -13.43 -36.35 -4.79
C ASN A 227 -13.14 -35.62 -3.47
#